data_AF-A0A931BAK3-F1
#
_entry.id   AF-A0A931BAK3-F1
#
_cell.length_a   1.000
_cell.length_b   1.000
_cell.length_c   1.000
_cell.angle_alpha   90.00
_cell.angle_beta   90.00
_cell.angle_gamma   90.00
#
_symmetry.space_group_name_H-M   'P 1'
#
loop_
_entity.id
_entity.type
_entity.pdbx_description
1 polymer ?
#
loop_
_entity_poly.entity_id
_entity_poly.type
_entity_poly.pdbx_seq_one_letter_code
_entity_poly.pdbx_strand_id
1 'polypeptide(L)'
;MTTPDTSTATNTVTSTDAACPDCGGALTDDERFTRWCPACRWNALPSAGQGKVSGPAPSGRRPLAGRLDRSAEERLFAEVSAAAADGRTLRPTLSASRYAAAALALPVHLVTLALLAVGYSLLALGTWVADVFGVAVVLIAVFLRPRLGRYSRVRKSAPAPGRERAPELWALADAVADRLGTRRADAILLNSAFNASYRRVGLRRRVVLTIGVPLWYSLEPQERVALLAHEFGHGANGDATSGFWLGTALTSLAQWYEMLLPGRRLSGGRSAGGGIAVIGEALAQVVMFAIRGLVVVWFRLLERLTLAGSRRAEYLADGFAVRLAGADGAAGLLGALMLPSAYWHVVHQRTVAAQWVPRRRDAKAEQADTAEKGERAEKADRPAAPAERRAPETLWTELQDYVRSIPETERTRRIVADELSDAVADGSHPPTHLRVGYVRAFPGAPAELTPSAETWDAIAGELRPYADRLAAHVLDR
;
A
#
# COMPACT_ATOMS: atom_id res chain seq x y z
N MET A 1 19.96 38.01 24.74
CA MET A 1 20.81 36.83 24.99
C MET A 1 20.13 35.99 26.05
N THR A 2 19.47 34.90 25.65
CA THR A 2 19.18 33.65 26.37
C THR A 2 18.13 32.91 25.53
N THR A 3 18.61 32.01 24.67
CA THR A 3 17.83 31.04 23.92
C THR A 3 17.40 29.89 24.85
N PRO A 4 16.17 29.36 24.75
CA PRO A 4 15.82 28.13 25.46
C PRO A 4 16.31 26.91 24.66
N ASP A 5 17.13 26.09 25.31
CA ASP A 5 17.53 24.76 24.83
C ASP A 5 16.31 23.86 24.68
N THR A 6 16.02 23.45 23.45
CA THR A 6 15.05 22.38 23.16
C THR A 6 15.85 21.09 22.94
N SER A 7 16.21 20.44 24.04
CA SER A 7 16.78 19.10 24.06
C SER A 7 15.62 18.10 23.94
N THR A 8 15.38 17.61 22.72
CA THR A 8 14.50 16.46 22.49
C THR A 8 15.22 15.21 22.99
N ALA A 9 14.84 14.71 24.16
CA ALA A 9 15.37 13.47 24.71
C ALA A 9 14.98 12.29 23.80
N THR A 10 15.92 11.81 23.00
CA THR A 10 15.79 10.57 22.23
C THR A 10 15.77 9.40 23.22
N ASN A 11 14.58 8.87 23.52
CA ASN A 11 14.41 7.66 24.34
C ASN A 11 15.05 6.46 23.62
N THR A 12 16.34 6.28 23.85
CA THR A 12 17.13 5.17 23.34
C THR A 12 17.04 4.07 24.39
N VAL A 13 16.01 3.23 24.27
CA VAL A 13 15.84 2.07 25.15
C VAL A 13 16.82 1.01 24.66
N THR A 14 17.89 0.79 25.41
CA THR A 14 18.97 -0.15 25.08
C THR A 14 19.40 -0.81 26.39
N SER A 15 19.40 -2.14 26.42
CA SER A 15 19.71 -2.90 27.62
C SER A 15 21.22 -2.97 27.85
N THR A 16 21.62 -2.78 29.11
CA THR A 16 22.98 -3.02 29.62
C THR A 16 23.27 -4.50 29.92
N ASP A 17 22.25 -5.36 29.92
CA ASP A 17 22.33 -6.72 30.49
C ASP A 17 22.64 -7.81 29.46
N ALA A 18 22.56 -7.50 28.17
CA ALA A 18 22.88 -8.43 27.08
C ALA A 18 23.78 -7.77 26.03
N ALA A 19 25.02 -8.27 25.94
CA ALA A 19 25.98 -7.85 24.92
C ALA A 19 25.69 -8.53 23.58
N CYS A 20 25.84 -7.77 22.49
CA CYS A 20 25.74 -8.28 21.14
C CYS A 20 26.80 -9.36 20.88
N PRO A 21 26.44 -10.54 20.34
CA PRO A 21 27.40 -11.62 20.11
C PRO A 21 28.48 -11.27 19.07
N ASP A 22 28.17 -10.38 18.11
CA ASP A 22 29.12 -10.04 17.04
C ASP A 22 30.12 -8.93 17.42
N CYS A 23 29.71 -7.91 18.18
CA CYS A 23 30.56 -6.74 18.45
C CYS A 23 30.65 -6.34 19.92
N GLY A 24 29.96 -7.03 20.83
CA GLY A 24 29.90 -6.70 22.25
C GLY A 24 29.09 -5.44 22.60
N GLY A 25 28.53 -4.74 21.61
CA GLY A 25 27.70 -3.55 21.81
C GLY A 25 26.34 -3.86 22.46
N ALA A 26 25.66 -2.82 22.93
CA ALA A 26 24.37 -2.97 23.61
C ALA A 26 23.23 -3.33 22.64
N LEU A 27 22.29 -4.15 23.10
CA LEU A 27 21.14 -4.62 22.33
C LEU A 27 19.87 -3.84 22.69
N THR A 28 18.93 -3.73 21.74
CA THR A 28 17.59 -3.19 22.04
C THR A 28 16.82 -4.10 23.01
N ASP A 29 15.94 -3.51 23.82
CA ASP A 29 15.35 -4.16 24.99
C ASP A 29 13.82 -4.15 25.03
N ASP A 30 13.16 -3.47 24.11
CA ASP A 30 11.70 -3.51 23.97
C ASP A 30 11.21 -4.90 23.52
N GLU A 31 10.51 -5.60 24.41
CA GLU A 31 9.99 -6.96 24.20
C GLU A 31 8.97 -7.07 23.06
N ARG A 32 8.36 -5.95 22.64
CA ARG A 32 7.39 -5.92 21.54
C ARG A 32 8.06 -6.11 20.17
N PHE A 33 9.37 -5.87 20.09
CA PHE A 33 10.10 -5.80 18.84
C PHE A 33 11.30 -6.74 18.82
N THR A 34 11.87 -6.90 17.62
CA THR A 34 13.09 -7.68 17.43
C THR A 34 14.24 -7.06 18.20
N ARG A 35 14.84 -7.84 19.11
CA ARG A 35 16.13 -7.52 19.73
C ARG A 35 17.24 -7.48 18.69
N TRP A 36 17.88 -6.33 18.48
CA TRP A 36 18.94 -6.16 17.49
C TRP A 36 20.04 -5.22 18.00
N CYS A 37 21.19 -5.19 17.32
CA CYS A 37 22.30 -4.29 17.67
C CYS A 37 22.37 -3.09 16.71
N PRO A 38 22.13 -1.85 17.17
CA PRO A 38 22.28 -0.66 16.34
C PRO A 38 23.70 -0.42 15.82
N ALA A 39 24.73 -0.88 16.55
CA ALA A 39 26.13 -0.63 16.23
C ALA A 39 26.64 -1.47 15.04
N CYS A 40 26.42 -2.79 15.06
CA CYS A 40 26.88 -3.70 14.00
C CYS A 40 25.76 -4.27 13.13
N ARG A 41 24.50 -3.87 13.37
CA ARG A 41 23.29 -4.33 12.65
C ARG A 41 22.95 -5.81 12.86
N TRP A 42 23.55 -6.47 13.86
CA TRP A 42 23.22 -7.84 14.21
C TRP A 42 21.73 -8.01 14.50
N ASN A 43 21.12 -9.05 13.94
CA ASN A 43 19.69 -9.38 14.04
C ASN A 43 18.72 -8.27 13.59
N ALA A 44 19.18 -7.27 12.82
CA ALA A 44 18.28 -6.27 12.24
C ALA A 44 17.24 -6.91 11.30
N LEU A 45 17.59 -8.04 10.67
CA LEU A 45 16.70 -8.89 9.88
C LEU A 45 16.77 -10.35 10.40
N PRO A 46 15.84 -10.78 11.26
CA PRO A 46 15.88 -12.12 11.86
C PRO A 46 15.74 -13.26 10.85
N SER A 47 16.44 -14.36 11.11
CA SER A 47 16.42 -15.59 10.32
C SER A 47 15.07 -16.33 10.28
N ALA A 48 13.99 -15.80 10.86
CA ALA A 48 12.62 -16.33 10.66
C ALA A 48 12.07 -16.01 9.24
N GLY A 49 12.76 -15.17 8.45
CA GLY A 49 12.66 -15.11 6.99
C GLY A 49 13.60 -16.07 6.24
N GLN A 50 14.44 -16.81 6.96
CA GLN A 50 15.30 -17.89 6.48
C GLN A 50 14.78 -19.22 7.06
N GLY A 51 13.55 -19.58 6.71
CA GLY A 51 13.09 -20.96 6.92
C GLY A 51 14.12 -21.91 6.32
N LYS A 52 14.53 -22.92 7.10
CA LYS A 52 15.43 -24.00 6.70
C LYS A 52 15.13 -24.46 5.26
N VAL A 53 15.92 -23.98 4.31
CA VAL A 53 16.16 -24.74 3.09
C VAL A 53 17.08 -25.85 3.54
N SER A 54 16.50 -27.01 3.87
CA SER A 54 17.24 -28.27 3.89
C SER A 54 17.64 -28.58 2.44
N GLY A 55 18.61 -27.82 1.95
CA GLY A 55 19.13 -27.81 0.60
C GLY A 55 20.36 -26.88 0.61
N PRO A 56 21.36 -27.15 -0.24
CA PRO A 56 22.62 -26.41 -0.17
C PRO A 56 22.36 -24.91 -0.26
N ALA A 57 23.07 -24.14 0.58
CA ALA A 57 23.07 -22.68 0.57
C ALA A 57 23.05 -22.18 -0.88
N PRO A 58 22.29 -21.12 -1.24
CA PRO A 58 22.39 -20.54 -2.57
C PRO A 58 23.76 -19.83 -2.67
N SER A 59 24.81 -20.61 -2.92
CA SER A 59 26.01 -20.22 -3.65
C SER A 59 25.70 -19.96 -5.13
N GLY A 60 24.41 -19.99 -5.52
CA GLY A 60 23.91 -19.63 -6.83
C GLY A 60 24.04 -18.13 -7.06
N ARG A 61 24.86 -17.77 -8.05
CA ARG A 61 24.88 -16.44 -8.66
C ARG A 61 23.45 -15.91 -8.81
N ARG A 62 23.17 -14.73 -8.23
CA ARG A 62 21.90 -14.03 -8.45
C ARG A 62 21.56 -13.99 -9.94
N PRO A 63 20.29 -14.19 -10.33
CA PRO A 63 19.90 -14.10 -11.72
C PRO A 63 20.31 -12.74 -12.28
N LEU A 64 20.85 -12.73 -13.49
CA LEU A 64 21.41 -11.54 -14.15
C LEU A 64 20.44 -10.34 -14.10
N ALA A 65 19.13 -10.60 -14.26
CA ALA A 65 18.08 -9.59 -14.16
C ALA A 65 18.11 -8.82 -12.83
N GLY A 66 18.19 -9.51 -11.69
CA GLY A 66 18.21 -8.85 -10.37
C GLY A 66 19.46 -7.99 -10.15
N ARG A 67 20.59 -8.35 -10.77
CA ARG A 67 21.81 -7.52 -10.73
C ARG A 67 21.66 -6.26 -11.57
N LEU A 68 21.11 -6.39 -12.79
CA LEU A 68 20.86 -5.25 -13.67
C LEU A 68 19.84 -4.28 -13.07
N ASP A 69 18.84 -4.79 -12.37
CA ASP A 69 17.81 -3.99 -11.69
C ASP A 69 18.40 -3.14 -10.57
N ARG A 70 19.31 -3.74 -9.79
CA ARG A 70 20.02 -3.02 -8.73
C ARG A 70 20.96 -1.98 -9.31
N SER A 71 21.79 -2.34 -10.29
CA SER A 71 22.71 -1.37 -10.89
C SER A 71 21.97 -0.22 -11.59
N ALA A 72 20.80 -0.48 -12.17
CA ALA A 72 19.93 0.57 -12.69
C ALA A 72 19.38 1.47 -11.58
N GLU A 73 19.00 0.87 -10.45
CA GLU A 73 18.52 1.61 -9.27
C GLU A 73 19.61 2.47 -8.64
N GLU A 74 20.80 1.92 -8.40
CA GLU A 74 21.94 2.65 -7.84
C GLU A 74 22.33 3.85 -8.72
N ARG A 75 22.29 3.68 -10.05
CA ARG A 75 22.53 4.79 -11.00
C ARG A 75 21.44 5.85 -10.92
N LEU A 76 20.18 5.44 -10.87
CA LEU A 76 19.06 6.38 -10.73
C LEU A 76 19.17 7.13 -9.40
N PHE A 77 19.44 6.43 -8.31
CA PHE A 77 19.64 7.00 -6.98
C PHE A 77 20.80 8.01 -6.97
N ALA A 78 21.94 7.68 -7.57
CA ALA A 78 23.07 8.60 -7.71
C ALA A 78 22.71 9.84 -8.54
N GLU A 79 21.97 9.66 -9.64
CA GLU A 79 21.49 10.77 -10.47
C GLU A 79 20.56 11.71 -9.69
N VAL A 80 19.57 11.15 -8.99
CA VAL A 80 18.58 11.97 -8.24
C VAL A 80 19.20 12.65 -7.04
N SER A 81 20.14 11.98 -6.35
CA SER A 81 20.86 12.55 -5.22
C SER A 81 21.80 13.66 -5.65
N ALA A 82 22.49 13.53 -6.80
CA ALA A 82 23.30 14.60 -7.35
C ALA A 82 22.45 15.80 -7.78
N ALA A 83 21.28 15.56 -8.39
CA ALA A 83 20.36 16.64 -8.73
C ALA A 83 19.83 17.37 -7.49
N ALA A 84 19.51 16.64 -6.42
CA ALA A 84 19.12 17.19 -5.13
C ALA A 84 20.23 18.08 -4.53
N ALA A 85 21.47 17.58 -4.51
CA ALA A 85 22.63 18.30 -3.99
C ALA A 85 22.89 19.61 -4.75
N ASP A 86 22.68 19.63 -6.07
CA ASP A 86 22.82 20.82 -6.91
C ASP A 86 21.64 21.79 -6.81
N GLY A 87 20.62 21.50 -5.98
CA GLY A 87 19.38 22.28 -5.89
C GLY A 87 18.54 22.25 -7.18
N ARG A 88 18.80 21.29 -8.08
CA ARG A 88 18.09 21.16 -9.35
C ARG A 88 16.78 20.44 -9.15
N THR A 89 15.68 21.03 -9.63
CA THR A 89 14.39 20.34 -9.68
C THR A 89 14.49 19.15 -10.62
N LEU A 90 14.25 17.95 -10.11
CA LEU A 90 14.10 16.76 -10.94
C LEU A 90 12.96 16.98 -11.95
N ARG A 91 13.15 16.47 -13.17
CA ARG A 91 12.14 16.53 -14.23
C ARG A 91 11.80 15.12 -14.73
N PRO A 92 10.56 14.90 -15.21
CA PRO A 92 10.23 13.71 -15.99
C PRO A 92 11.13 13.63 -17.23
N THR A 93 11.72 12.46 -17.49
CA THR A 93 12.53 12.24 -18.69
C THR A 93 11.72 11.52 -19.77
N LEU A 94 12.00 11.86 -21.03
CA LEU A 94 11.53 11.09 -22.18
C LEU A 94 12.62 10.09 -22.53
N SER A 95 12.46 8.84 -22.10
CA SER A 95 13.40 7.77 -22.40
C SER A 95 12.97 6.97 -23.64
N ALA A 96 13.94 6.35 -24.32
CA ALA A 96 13.65 5.38 -25.38
C ALA A 96 12.77 4.23 -24.86
N SER A 97 12.93 3.82 -23.58
CA SER A 97 12.10 2.80 -22.95
C SER A 97 10.62 3.21 -22.84
N ARG A 98 10.34 4.51 -22.61
CA ARG A 98 8.98 5.04 -22.58
C ARG A 98 8.32 4.96 -23.95
N TYR A 99 9.04 5.30 -25.02
CA TYR A 99 8.55 5.15 -26.39
C TYR A 99 8.35 3.68 -26.77
N ALA A 100 9.29 2.81 -26.40
CA ALA A 100 9.15 1.37 -26.61
C ALA A 100 7.93 0.79 -25.86
N ALA A 101 7.70 1.19 -24.60
CA ALA A 101 6.53 0.79 -23.83
C ALA A 101 5.23 1.31 -24.47
N ALA A 102 5.22 2.56 -24.94
CA ALA A 102 4.07 3.12 -25.65
C ALA A 102 3.79 2.37 -26.98
N ALA A 103 4.84 1.99 -27.71
CA ALA A 103 4.71 1.18 -28.92
C ALA A 103 4.20 -0.25 -28.60
N LEU A 104 4.69 -0.89 -27.55
CA LEU A 104 4.24 -2.22 -27.12
C LEU A 104 2.84 -2.24 -26.48
N ALA A 105 2.31 -1.08 -26.11
CA ALA A 105 0.90 -0.94 -25.74
C ALA A 105 -0.03 -0.99 -26.97
N LEU A 106 0.47 -0.69 -28.18
CA LEU A 106 -0.35 -0.70 -29.40
C LEU A 106 -0.95 -2.08 -29.70
N PRO A 107 -0.19 -3.20 -29.71
CA PRO A 107 -0.77 -4.53 -29.93
C PRO A 107 -1.90 -4.87 -28.97
N VAL A 108 -1.79 -4.47 -27.69
CA VAL A 108 -2.84 -4.71 -26.68
C VAL A 108 -4.16 -4.05 -27.09
N HIS A 109 -4.10 -2.81 -27.58
CA HIS A 109 -5.28 -2.10 -28.07
C HIS A 109 -5.79 -2.67 -29.39
N LEU A 110 -4.89 -3.10 -30.29
CA LEU A 110 -5.25 -3.68 -31.58
C LEU A 110 -5.91 -5.06 -31.45
N VAL A 111 -5.60 -5.88 -30.44
CA VAL A 111 -6.24 -7.19 -30.22
C VAL A 111 -7.76 -7.05 -30.13
N THR A 112 -8.25 -6.03 -29.41
CA THR A 112 -9.71 -5.82 -29.28
C THR A 112 -10.34 -5.45 -30.64
N LEU A 113 -9.68 -4.58 -31.41
CA LEU A 113 -10.16 -4.18 -32.74
C LEU A 113 -10.13 -5.34 -33.74
N ALA A 114 -9.07 -6.15 -33.71
CA ALA A 114 -8.93 -7.33 -34.55
C ALA A 114 -10.02 -8.36 -34.26
N LEU A 115 -10.31 -8.63 -32.99
CA LEU A 115 -11.40 -9.54 -32.60
C LEU A 115 -12.77 -9.01 -33.07
N LEU A 116 -13.03 -7.70 -32.93
CA LEU A 116 -14.26 -7.11 -33.45
C LEU A 116 -14.35 -7.26 -34.97
N ALA A 117 -13.28 -6.97 -35.71
CA ALA A 117 -13.24 -7.09 -37.17
C ALA A 117 -13.46 -8.54 -37.65
N VAL A 118 -12.85 -9.53 -36.98
CA VAL A 118 -13.08 -10.95 -37.25
C VAL A 118 -14.52 -11.34 -36.94
N GLY A 119 -15.03 -10.94 -35.78
CA GLY A 119 -16.40 -11.22 -35.35
C GLY A 119 -17.43 -10.68 -36.34
N TYR A 120 -17.33 -9.41 -36.74
CA TYR A 120 -18.24 -8.82 -37.72
C TYR A 120 -18.09 -9.43 -39.12
N SER A 121 -16.87 -9.75 -39.56
CA SER A 121 -16.65 -10.44 -40.84
C SER A 121 -17.34 -11.81 -40.88
N LEU A 122 -17.35 -12.56 -39.77
CA LEU A 122 -18.07 -13.82 -39.66
C LEU A 122 -19.60 -13.63 -39.75
N LEU A 123 -20.15 -12.63 -39.06
CA LEU A 123 -21.57 -12.29 -39.13
C LEU A 123 -22.00 -11.89 -40.56
N ALA A 124 -21.09 -11.27 -41.33
CA ALA A 124 -21.37 -10.87 -42.71
C ALA A 124 -21.48 -12.05 -43.70
N LEU A 125 -21.06 -13.26 -43.31
CA LEU A 125 -21.18 -14.46 -44.16
C LEU A 125 -22.61 -14.99 -44.26
N GLY A 126 -23.51 -14.60 -43.33
CA GLY A 126 -24.93 -14.94 -43.37
C GLY A 126 -25.25 -16.43 -43.19
N THR A 127 -24.36 -17.20 -42.55
CA THR A 127 -24.61 -18.61 -42.22
C THR A 127 -24.77 -18.77 -40.72
N TRP A 128 -25.70 -19.61 -40.27
CA TRP A 128 -25.98 -19.79 -38.84
C TRP A 128 -24.74 -20.22 -38.03
N VAL A 129 -23.84 -21.01 -38.64
CA VAL A 129 -22.57 -21.42 -38.01
C VAL A 129 -21.65 -20.23 -37.83
N ALA A 130 -21.45 -19.43 -38.88
CA ALA A 130 -20.62 -18.23 -38.81
C ALA A 130 -21.23 -17.19 -37.84
N ASP A 131 -22.56 -17.12 -37.75
CA ASP A 131 -23.25 -16.24 -36.81
C ASP A 131 -22.95 -16.61 -35.36
N VAL A 132 -23.02 -17.89 -35.01
CA VAL A 132 -22.70 -18.38 -33.65
C VAL A 132 -21.25 -18.04 -33.27
N PHE A 133 -20.29 -18.31 -34.16
CA PHE A 133 -18.88 -17.99 -33.91
C PHE A 133 -18.62 -16.48 -33.91
N GLY A 134 -19.26 -15.72 -34.81
CA GLY A 134 -19.16 -14.28 -34.89
C GLY A 134 -19.65 -13.61 -33.61
N VAL A 135 -20.82 -14.01 -33.10
CA VAL A 135 -21.34 -13.54 -31.80
C VAL A 135 -20.38 -13.91 -30.68
N ALA A 136 -19.89 -15.15 -30.62
CA ALA A 136 -18.94 -15.58 -29.59
C ALA A 136 -17.65 -14.73 -29.58
N VAL A 137 -17.06 -14.47 -30.76
CA VAL A 137 -15.87 -13.62 -30.90
C VAL A 137 -16.15 -12.17 -30.50
N VAL A 138 -17.30 -11.60 -30.90
CA VAL A 138 -17.71 -10.25 -30.47
C VAL A 138 -17.87 -10.19 -28.96
N LEU A 139 -18.48 -11.19 -28.33
CA LEU A 139 -18.60 -11.24 -26.87
C LEU A 139 -17.22 -11.29 -26.20
N ILE A 140 -16.30 -12.11 -26.70
CA ILE A 140 -14.90 -12.16 -26.21
C ILE A 140 -14.25 -10.78 -26.34
N ALA A 141 -14.38 -10.11 -27.48
CA ALA A 141 -13.84 -8.76 -27.68
C ALA A 141 -14.42 -7.76 -26.69
N VAL A 142 -15.74 -7.82 -26.44
CA VAL A 142 -16.44 -7.01 -25.44
C VAL A 142 -15.90 -7.30 -24.03
N PHE A 143 -15.56 -8.54 -23.69
CA PHE A 143 -14.95 -8.88 -22.39
C PHE A 143 -13.51 -8.39 -22.24
N LEU A 144 -12.70 -8.49 -23.31
CA LEU A 144 -11.29 -8.11 -23.34
C LEU A 144 -11.04 -6.61 -23.54
N ARG A 145 -12.06 -5.84 -23.93
CA ARG A 145 -11.93 -4.40 -24.23
C ARG A 145 -11.26 -3.61 -23.10
N PRO A 146 -10.43 -2.58 -23.42
CA PRO A 146 -9.82 -1.73 -22.42
C PRO A 146 -10.85 -1.08 -21.48
N ARG A 147 -10.71 -1.34 -20.17
CA ARG A 147 -11.60 -0.79 -19.15
C ARG A 147 -11.03 0.52 -18.62
N LEU A 148 -11.61 1.64 -19.07
CA LEU A 148 -11.27 2.98 -18.56
C LEU A 148 -11.75 3.24 -17.12
N GLY A 149 -12.56 2.34 -16.57
CA GLY A 149 -13.28 2.55 -15.32
C GLY A 149 -14.45 3.52 -15.46
N ARG A 150 -15.39 3.47 -14.52
CA ARG A 150 -16.50 4.43 -14.41
C ARG A 150 -16.34 5.22 -13.12
N TYR A 151 -16.15 6.53 -13.23
CA TYR A 151 -16.03 7.43 -12.08
C TYR A 151 -17.20 7.26 -11.10
N SER A 152 -18.43 7.14 -11.59
CA SER A 152 -19.61 6.93 -10.74
C SER A 152 -19.57 5.64 -9.91
N ARG A 153 -18.93 4.58 -10.43
CA ARG A 153 -18.76 3.32 -9.71
C ARG A 153 -17.66 3.45 -8.66
N VAL A 154 -16.51 4.03 -9.03
CA VAL A 154 -15.38 4.25 -8.11
C VAL A 154 -15.78 5.19 -6.98
N ARG A 155 -16.51 6.27 -7.26
CA ARG A 155 -17.03 7.18 -6.22
C ARG A 155 -17.94 6.47 -5.20
N LYS A 156 -18.63 5.40 -5.60
CA LYS A 156 -19.55 4.63 -4.74
C LYS A 156 -18.88 3.43 -4.05
N SER A 157 -17.61 3.12 -4.34
CA SER A 157 -16.96 1.93 -3.80
C SER A 157 -16.49 2.09 -2.35
N ALA A 158 -16.44 3.32 -1.85
CA ALA A 158 -15.99 3.65 -0.51
C ALA A 158 -16.66 4.96 -0.05
N PRO A 159 -16.72 5.23 1.26
CA PRO A 159 -17.17 6.52 1.77
C PRO A 159 -16.41 7.69 1.13
N ALA A 160 -17.15 8.69 0.66
CA ALA A 160 -16.61 9.83 -0.08
C ALA A 160 -17.19 11.13 0.52
N PRO A 161 -16.51 11.75 1.51
CA PRO A 161 -16.99 13.03 2.04
C PRO A 161 -17.04 14.10 0.93
N GLY A 162 -18.18 14.78 0.83
CA GLY A 162 -18.33 15.93 -0.05
C GLY A 162 -17.63 17.16 0.53
N ARG A 163 -17.48 18.22 -0.29
CA ARG A 163 -16.85 19.48 0.11
C ARG A 163 -17.61 20.15 1.27
N GLU A 164 -18.92 19.92 1.33
CA GLU A 164 -19.79 20.40 2.39
C GLU A 164 -19.61 19.66 3.73
N ARG A 165 -19.13 18.42 3.71
CA ARG A 165 -18.94 17.59 4.92
C ARG A 165 -17.49 17.54 5.40
N ALA A 166 -16.53 17.84 4.54
CA ALA A 166 -15.12 17.90 4.88
C ALA A 166 -14.41 19.11 4.23
N PRO A 167 -14.90 20.35 4.47
CA PRO A 167 -14.38 21.54 3.79
C PRO A 167 -12.88 21.74 3.98
N GLU A 168 -12.33 21.54 5.18
CA GLU A 168 -10.91 21.75 5.47
C GLU A 168 -10.03 20.68 4.84
N LEU A 169 -10.46 19.42 4.82
CA LEU A 169 -9.75 18.36 4.10
C LEU A 169 -9.67 18.66 2.59
N TRP A 170 -10.78 19.12 2.01
CA TRP A 170 -10.85 19.49 0.61
C TRP A 170 -10.02 20.74 0.31
N ALA A 171 -10.02 21.73 1.21
CA ALA A 171 -9.20 22.94 1.09
C ALA A 171 -7.70 22.59 1.13
N LEU A 172 -7.28 21.70 2.04
CA LEU A 172 -5.91 21.23 2.12
C LEU A 172 -5.50 20.47 0.83
N ALA A 173 -6.33 19.55 0.35
CA ALA A 173 -6.07 18.80 -0.87
C ALA A 173 -5.99 19.72 -2.11
N ASP A 174 -6.88 20.70 -2.22
CA ASP A 174 -6.84 21.71 -3.28
C ASP A 174 -5.58 22.58 -3.19
N ALA A 175 -5.20 23.02 -1.98
CA ALA A 175 -4.01 23.84 -1.74
C ALA A 175 -2.71 23.11 -2.09
N VAL A 176 -2.64 21.80 -1.84
CA VAL A 176 -1.53 20.94 -2.29
C VAL A 176 -1.53 20.81 -3.81
N ALA A 177 -2.67 20.50 -4.42
CA ALA A 177 -2.78 20.33 -5.86
C ALA A 177 -2.39 21.60 -6.64
N ASP A 178 -2.82 22.77 -6.17
CA ASP A 178 -2.52 24.07 -6.78
C ASP A 178 -1.03 24.41 -6.71
N ARG A 179 -0.37 24.21 -5.57
CA ARG A 179 1.08 24.42 -5.40
C ARG A 179 1.91 23.47 -6.26
N LEU A 180 1.39 22.26 -6.50
CA LEU A 180 2.01 21.29 -7.39
C LEU A 180 1.69 21.52 -8.87
N GLY A 181 0.78 22.44 -9.20
CA GLY A 181 0.32 22.66 -10.57
C GLY A 181 -0.37 21.44 -11.18
N THR A 182 -0.99 20.59 -10.36
CA THR A 182 -1.72 19.40 -10.82
C THR A 182 -3.23 19.61 -10.75
N ARG A 183 -3.98 18.71 -11.38
CA ARG A 183 -5.44 18.75 -11.33
C ARG A 183 -5.91 18.42 -9.90
N ARG A 184 -6.74 19.29 -9.34
CA ARG A 184 -7.46 19.07 -8.06
C ARG A 184 -8.27 17.77 -8.08
N ALA A 185 -8.52 17.20 -6.91
CA ALA A 185 -9.32 16.00 -6.80
C ALA A 185 -10.77 16.22 -7.30
N ASP A 186 -11.31 15.26 -8.04
CA ASP A 186 -12.74 15.19 -8.36
C ASP A 186 -13.50 14.32 -7.31
N ALA A 187 -12.79 13.51 -6.52
CA ALA A 187 -13.32 12.79 -5.36
C ALA A 187 -12.19 12.45 -4.35
N ILE A 188 -12.49 12.52 -3.06
CA ILE A 188 -11.68 11.98 -1.97
C ILE A 188 -12.45 10.78 -1.38
N LEU A 189 -11.83 9.60 -1.40
CA LEU A 189 -12.39 8.35 -0.87
C LEU A 189 -11.66 7.94 0.40
N LEU A 190 -12.37 7.38 1.37
CA LEU A 190 -11.82 6.88 2.62
C LEU A 190 -11.98 5.37 2.72
N ASN A 191 -10.93 4.64 3.07
CA ASN A 191 -11.00 3.19 3.24
C ASN A 191 -10.21 2.69 4.46
N SER A 192 -10.23 1.38 4.69
CA SER A 192 -9.55 0.70 5.80
C SER A 192 -8.17 0.13 5.44
N ALA A 193 -7.60 0.52 4.30
CA ALA A 193 -6.26 0.07 3.90
C ALA A 193 -5.19 0.96 4.56
N PHE A 194 -4.05 0.39 4.93
CA PHE A 194 -2.89 1.15 5.38
C PHE A 194 -2.11 1.67 4.16
N ASN A 195 -2.73 2.55 3.37
CA ASN A 195 -2.13 3.13 2.16
C ASN A 195 -2.89 4.40 1.73
N ALA A 196 -2.33 5.18 0.81
CA ALA A 196 -3.06 6.15 0.01
C ALA A 196 -2.88 5.85 -1.49
N SER A 197 -3.68 6.50 -2.35
CA SER A 197 -3.46 6.41 -3.79
C SER A 197 -4.08 7.57 -4.55
N TYR A 198 -3.39 8.01 -5.59
CA TYR A 198 -3.88 8.91 -6.62
C TYR A 198 -4.18 8.16 -7.92
N ARG A 199 -5.39 8.33 -8.50
CA ARG A 199 -5.76 7.71 -9.78
C ARG A 199 -6.56 8.64 -10.68
N ARG A 200 -6.40 8.48 -12.00
CA ARG A 200 -7.22 9.15 -13.03
C ARG A 200 -8.20 8.14 -13.65
N VAL A 201 -9.50 8.36 -13.47
CA VAL A 201 -10.56 7.41 -13.83
C VAL A 201 -11.44 7.94 -14.97
N GLY A 202 -11.77 7.05 -15.90
CA GLY A 202 -12.69 7.31 -17.02
C GLY A 202 -12.08 8.16 -18.14
N LEU A 203 -12.88 8.38 -19.18
CA LEU A 203 -12.45 9.12 -20.38
C LEU A 203 -12.07 10.57 -20.07
N ARG A 204 -12.78 11.22 -19.14
CA ARG A 204 -12.48 12.58 -18.67
C ARG A 204 -11.31 12.64 -17.67
N ARG A 205 -10.65 11.50 -17.38
CA ARG A 205 -9.47 11.41 -16.51
C ARG A 205 -9.67 12.08 -15.15
N ARG A 206 -10.86 11.87 -14.55
CA ARG A 206 -11.21 12.47 -13.25
C ARG A 206 -10.29 11.94 -12.15
N VAL A 207 -9.78 12.84 -11.32
CA VAL A 207 -8.84 12.55 -10.25
C VAL A 207 -9.61 11.99 -9.05
N VAL A 208 -9.21 10.82 -8.59
CA VAL A 208 -9.72 10.20 -7.38
C VAL A 208 -8.54 9.99 -6.44
N LEU A 209 -8.55 10.69 -5.32
CA LEU A 209 -7.65 10.47 -4.20
C LEU A 209 -8.32 9.48 -3.25
N THR A 210 -7.60 8.42 -2.85
CA THR A 210 -8.07 7.49 -1.82
C THR A 210 -7.13 7.57 -0.63
N ILE A 211 -7.67 7.85 0.54
CA ILE A 211 -6.93 7.95 1.80
C ILE A 211 -7.34 6.77 2.67
N GLY A 212 -6.36 5.97 3.05
CA GLY A 212 -6.51 4.97 4.09
C GLY A 212 -6.59 5.63 5.45
N VAL A 213 -7.73 5.48 6.12
CA VAL A 213 -7.93 5.98 7.49
C VAL A 213 -6.84 5.49 8.46
N PRO A 214 -6.46 4.19 8.50
CA PRO A 214 -5.43 3.77 9.45
C PRO A 214 -4.06 4.40 9.17
N LEU A 215 -3.69 4.62 7.91
CA LEU A 215 -2.47 5.37 7.58
C LEU A 215 -2.59 6.83 8.03
N TRP A 216 -3.68 7.52 7.67
CA TRP A 216 -3.89 8.93 8.01
C TRP A 216 -3.81 9.23 9.51
N TYR A 217 -4.36 8.36 10.35
CA TYR A 217 -4.32 8.49 11.82
C TYR A 217 -2.96 8.13 12.41
N SER A 218 -2.14 7.35 11.71
CA SER A 218 -0.77 7.03 12.12
C SER A 218 0.23 8.15 11.81
N LEU A 219 -0.19 9.15 11.02
CA LEU A 219 0.65 10.26 10.58
C LEU A 219 0.50 11.48 11.48
N GLU A 220 1.62 12.13 11.77
CA GLU A 220 1.67 13.46 12.35
C GLU A 220 1.21 14.53 11.34
N PRO A 221 0.85 15.76 11.79
CA PRO A 221 0.31 16.80 10.92
C PRO A 221 1.10 17.05 9.63
N GLN A 222 2.43 17.20 9.72
CA GLN A 222 3.24 17.43 8.52
C GLN A 222 3.43 16.19 7.65
N GLU A 223 3.42 15.00 8.25
CA GLU A 223 3.47 13.76 7.49
C GLU A 223 2.19 13.56 6.66
N ARG A 224 1.03 14.11 7.10
CA ARG A 224 -0.21 14.15 6.30
C ARG A 224 -0.10 15.09 5.11
N VAL A 225 0.57 16.24 5.26
CA VAL A 225 0.88 17.12 4.12
C VAL A 225 1.82 16.41 3.15
N ALA A 226 2.85 15.73 3.66
CA ALA A 226 3.78 14.95 2.86
C ALA A 226 3.05 13.85 2.07
N LEU A 227 2.09 13.14 2.71
CA LEU A 227 1.28 12.11 2.06
C LEU A 227 0.52 12.70 0.86
N LEU A 228 -0.20 13.80 1.08
CA LEU A 228 -0.96 14.45 0.01
C LEU A 228 -0.04 14.95 -1.10
N ALA A 229 1.09 15.58 -0.76
CA ALA A 229 2.05 16.09 -1.72
C ALA A 229 2.67 14.97 -2.56
N HIS A 230 3.00 13.82 -1.95
CA HIS A 230 3.48 12.64 -2.65
C HIS A 230 2.43 12.12 -3.64
N GLU A 231 1.19 11.89 -3.18
CA GLU A 231 0.10 11.36 -4.01
C GLU A 231 -0.25 12.28 -5.19
N PHE A 232 -0.42 13.58 -4.94
CA PHE A 232 -0.65 14.56 -6.00
C PHE A 232 0.58 14.76 -6.90
N GLY A 233 1.78 14.48 -6.38
CA GLY A 233 3.04 14.46 -7.12
C GLY A 233 3.02 13.52 -8.32
N HIS A 234 2.39 12.35 -8.22
CA HIS A 234 2.18 11.47 -9.38
C HIS A 234 1.35 12.13 -10.49
N GLY A 235 0.41 13.00 -10.11
CA GLY A 235 -0.36 13.82 -11.03
C GLY A 235 0.50 14.85 -11.78
N ALA A 236 1.37 15.56 -11.05
CA ALA A 236 2.27 16.59 -11.58
C ALA A 236 3.40 16.00 -12.45
N ASN A 237 3.92 14.83 -12.08
CA ASN A 237 5.00 14.15 -12.82
C ASN A 237 4.58 13.62 -14.19
N GLY A 238 3.27 13.49 -14.43
CA GLY A 238 2.77 12.90 -15.67
C GLY A 238 3.26 11.46 -15.85
N ASP A 239 3.31 10.70 -14.74
CA ASP A 239 3.75 9.31 -14.72
C ASP A 239 3.09 8.53 -15.87
N ALA A 240 3.91 7.88 -16.69
CA ALA A 240 3.49 7.22 -17.91
C ALA A 240 2.52 6.07 -17.62
N THR A 241 2.70 5.36 -16.49
CA THR A 241 1.80 4.27 -16.09
C THR A 241 0.44 4.80 -15.65
N SER A 242 0.41 5.99 -15.03
CA SER A 242 -0.82 6.75 -14.77
C SER A 242 -1.46 7.34 -16.05
N GLY A 243 -0.80 7.26 -17.21
CA GLY A 243 -1.23 7.78 -18.51
C GLY A 243 -2.42 7.02 -19.12
N PHE A 244 -3.16 7.65 -20.05
CA PHE A 244 -4.31 7.00 -20.70
C PHE A 244 -3.88 5.81 -21.55
N TRP A 245 -2.90 5.99 -22.44
CA TRP A 245 -2.50 4.97 -23.42
C TRP A 245 -1.85 3.73 -22.78
N LEU A 246 -0.81 3.94 -21.99
CA LEU A 246 -0.04 2.87 -21.35
C LEU A 246 -0.79 2.28 -20.15
N GLY A 247 -1.41 3.11 -19.31
CA GLY A 247 -2.16 2.65 -18.15
C GLY A 247 -3.35 1.75 -18.51
N THR A 248 -4.04 2.05 -19.61
CA THR A 248 -5.14 1.18 -20.09
C THR A 248 -4.65 -0.13 -20.67
N ALA A 249 -3.48 -0.16 -21.32
CA ALA A 249 -2.85 -1.40 -21.79
C ALA A 249 -2.43 -2.28 -20.61
N LEU A 250 -1.72 -1.72 -19.60
CA LEU A 250 -1.32 -2.43 -18.38
C LEU A 250 -2.54 -2.97 -17.62
N THR A 251 -3.58 -2.15 -17.45
CA THR A 251 -4.83 -2.56 -16.80
C THR A 251 -5.53 -3.70 -17.56
N SER A 252 -5.50 -3.66 -18.90
CA SER A 252 -6.09 -4.71 -19.73
C SER A 252 -5.33 -6.02 -19.58
N LEU A 253 -4.00 -5.99 -19.65
CA LEU A 253 -3.16 -7.18 -19.47
C LEU A 253 -3.33 -7.81 -18.08
N ALA A 254 -3.38 -7.00 -17.02
CA ALA A 254 -3.64 -7.50 -15.67
C ALA A 254 -5.01 -8.18 -15.59
N GLN A 255 -6.05 -7.61 -16.22
CA GLN A 255 -7.38 -8.23 -16.27
C GLN A 255 -7.39 -9.52 -17.09
N TRP A 256 -6.69 -9.56 -18.22
CA TRP A 256 -6.57 -10.76 -19.04
C TRP A 256 -5.85 -11.86 -18.26
N TYR A 257 -4.78 -11.53 -17.54
CA TYR A 257 -4.09 -12.47 -16.67
C TYR A 257 -5.02 -13.07 -15.61
N GLU A 258 -5.77 -12.24 -14.89
CA GLU A 258 -6.74 -12.69 -13.88
C GLU A 258 -7.85 -13.58 -14.47
N MET A 259 -8.32 -13.28 -15.68
CA MET A 259 -9.31 -14.11 -16.39
C MET A 259 -8.74 -15.46 -16.84
N LEU A 260 -7.45 -15.52 -17.14
CA LEU A 260 -6.74 -16.73 -17.58
C LEU A 260 -6.26 -17.58 -16.40
N LEU A 261 -6.39 -17.11 -15.16
CA LEU A 261 -6.16 -17.95 -13.99
C LEU A 261 -7.25 -19.02 -13.90
N PRO A 262 -6.89 -20.29 -13.65
CA PRO A 262 -7.89 -21.34 -13.44
C PRO A 262 -8.77 -20.97 -12.26
N GLY A 263 -10.02 -20.56 -12.52
CA GLY A 263 -10.99 -20.40 -11.47
C GLY A 263 -11.20 -21.75 -10.80
N ARG A 264 -11.07 -21.84 -9.47
CA ARG A 264 -11.43 -23.03 -8.66
C ARG A 264 -12.87 -23.52 -8.89
N ARG A 265 -13.69 -22.77 -9.68
CA ARG A 265 -15.08 -23.06 -10.01
C ARG A 265 -15.29 -24.02 -11.19
N LEU A 266 -14.27 -24.37 -11.98
CA LEU A 266 -14.40 -25.36 -13.06
C LEU A 266 -13.78 -26.72 -12.74
N SER A 267 -13.15 -26.87 -11.56
CA SER A 267 -12.56 -28.14 -11.12
C SER A 267 -13.57 -29.13 -10.53
N GLY A 268 -14.87 -28.82 -10.56
CA GLY A 268 -15.94 -29.59 -9.89
C GLY A 268 -16.69 -30.60 -10.76
N GLY A 269 -16.40 -30.71 -12.05
CA GLY A 269 -17.06 -31.66 -12.94
C GLY A 269 -16.05 -32.43 -13.75
N ARG A 270 -15.65 -33.64 -13.30
CA ARG A 270 -15.08 -34.63 -14.22
C ARG A 270 -16.18 -34.90 -15.25
N SER A 271 -16.04 -34.33 -16.45
CA SER A 271 -16.97 -34.59 -17.53
C SER A 271 -16.94 -36.07 -17.84
N ALA A 272 -18.09 -36.74 -17.75
CA ALA A 272 -18.29 -38.13 -18.15
C ALA A 272 -18.29 -38.27 -19.68
N GLY A 273 -17.27 -37.73 -20.36
CA GLY A 273 -17.14 -37.73 -21.81
C GLY A 273 -16.05 -38.71 -22.27
N GLY A 274 -16.33 -39.48 -23.33
CA GLY A 274 -15.38 -40.41 -23.95
C GLY A 274 -14.12 -39.73 -24.50
N GLY A 275 -13.18 -40.53 -25.05
CA GLY A 275 -11.80 -40.10 -25.38
C GLY A 275 -11.65 -38.81 -26.18
N ILE A 276 -12.60 -38.47 -27.07
CA ILE A 276 -12.58 -37.21 -27.85
C ILE A 276 -12.73 -35.98 -26.94
N ALA A 277 -13.56 -36.06 -25.90
CA ALA A 277 -13.76 -34.95 -24.95
C ALA A 277 -12.50 -34.70 -24.10
N VAL A 278 -11.80 -35.77 -23.70
CA VAL A 278 -10.53 -35.69 -22.94
C VAL A 278 -9.42 -35.06 -23.79
N ILE A 279 -9.33 -35.45 -25.07
CA ILE A 279 -8.35 -34.86 -26.01
C ILE A 279 -8.67 -33.37 -26.25
N GLY A 280 -9.95 -33.03 -26.43
CA GLY A 280 -10.40 -31.64 -26.59
C GLY A 280 -10.10 -30.78 -25.36
N GLU A 281 -10.32 -31.31 -24.15
CA GLU A 281 -10.00 -30.62 -22.89
C GLU A 281 -8.48 -30.43 -22.72
N ALA A 282 -7.68 -31.45 -23.01
CA ALA A 282 -6.22 -31.36 -22.95
C ALA A 282 -5.68 -30.31 -23.94
N LEU A 283 -6.19 -30.29 -25.17
CA LEU A 283 -5.83 -29.29 -26.18
C LEU A 283 -6.21 -27.87 -25.71
N ALA A 284 -7.41 -27.70 -25.17
CA ALA A 284 -7.85 -26.41 -24.62
C ALA A 284 -6.95 -25.95 -23.47
N GLN A 285 -6.53 -26.85 -22.57
CA GLN A 285 -5.60 -26.51 -21.49
C GLN A 285 -4.23 -26.07 -22.02
N VAL A 286 -3.68 -26.75 -23.03
CA VAL A 286 -2.40 -26.38 -23.66
C VAL A 286 -2.50 -25.00 -24.32
N VAL A 287 -3.57 -24.73 -25.07
CA VAL A 287 -3.80 -23.43 -25.71
C VAL A 287 -3.95 -22.32 -24.66
N MET A 288 -4.73 -22.55 -23.61
CA MET A 288 -4.91 -21.57 -22.53
C MET A 288 -3.61 -21.33 -21.75
N PHE A 289 -2.81 -22.36 -21.54
CA PHE A 289 -1.48 -22.23 -20.93
C PHE A 289 -0.55 -21.36 -21.80
N ALA A 290 -0.53 -21.59 -23.12
CA ALA A 290 0.27 -20.81 -24.06
C ALA A 290 -0.18 -19.34 -24.09
N ILE A 291 -1.48 -19.06 -24.18
CA ILE A 291 -2.04 -17.70 -24.15
C ILE A 291 -1.69 -17.01 -22.83
N ARG A 292 -1.86 -17.70 -21.69
CA ARG A 292 -1.48 -17.17 -20.38
C ARG A 292 0.01 -16.86 -20.31
N GLY A 293 0.87 -17.75 -20.81
CA GLY A 293 2.31 -17.54 -20.89
C GLY A 293 2.66 -16.29 -21.69
N LEU A 294 2.03 -16.11 -22.85
CA LEU A 294 2.20 -14.93 -23.69
C LEU A 294 1.77 -13.64 -22.98
N VAL A 295 0.59 -13.63 -22.35
CA VAL A 295 0.10 -12.45 -21.60
C VAL A 295 1.05 -12.10 -20.46
N VAL A 296 1.57 -13.10 -19.72
CA VAL A 296 2.53 -12.88 -18.63
C VAL A 296 3.85 -12.32 -19.16
N VAL A 297 4.38 -12.87 -20.25
CA VAL A 297 5.62 -12.37 -20.88
C VAL A 297 5.43 -10.94 -21.36
N TRP A 298 4.29 -10.62 -21.99
CA TRP A 298 3.98 -9.28 -22.47
C TRP A 298 3.82 -8.27 -21.34
N PHE A 299 3.11 -8.67 -20.27
CA PHE A 299 2.95 -7.87 -19.06
C PHE A 299 4.30 -7.55 -18.43
N ARG A 300 5.15 -8.57 -18.22
CA ARG A 300 6.50 -8.40 -17.65
C ARG A 300 7.40 -7.53 -18.51
N LEU A 301 7.31 -7.65 -19.84
CA LEU A 301 8.08 -6.82 -20.76
C LEU A 301 7.68 -5.34 -20.63
N LEU A 302 6.38 -5.05 -20.62
CA LEU A 302 5.88 -3.68 -20.43
C LEU A 302 6.27 -3.13 -19.06
N GLU A 303 6.04 -3.89 -17.99
CA GLU A 303 6.44 -3.54 -16.62
C GLU A 303 7.94 -3.19 -16.58
N ARG A 304 8.78 -4.04 -17.18
CA ARG A 304 10.23 -3.84 -17.25
C ARG A 304 10.63 -2.54 -17.95
N LEU A 305 9.97 -2.19 -19.04
CA LEU A 305 10.25 -0.96 -19.79
C LEU A 305 9.78 0.30 -19.04
N THR A 306 8.74 0.16 -18.21
CA THR A 306 8.18 1.26 -17.41
C THR A 306 8.88 1.46 -16.07
N LEU A 307 9.60 0.44 -15.58
CA LEU A 307 10.16 0.38 -14.24
C LEU A 307 11.01 1.60 -13.87
N ALA A 308 12.00 1.93 -14.69
CA ALA A 308 12.89 3.08 -14.43
C ALA A 308 12.11 4.41 -14.39
N GLY A 309 11.05 4.52 -15.20
CA GLY A 309 10.16 5.68 -15.20
C GLY A 309 9.32 5.76 -13.93
N SER A 310 8.74 4.64 -13.49
CA SER A 310 7.96 4.56 -12.25
C SER A 310 8.82 4.91 -11.04
N ARG A 311 10.02 4.30 -10.92
CA ARG A 311 10.94 4.58 -9.82
C ARG A 311 11.42 6.02 -9.77
N ARG A 312 11.68 6.64 -10.93
CA ARG A 312 11.97 8.09 -10.99
C ARG A 312 10.77 8.92 -10.54
N ALA A 313 9.55 8.51 -10.88
CA ALA A 313 8.33 9.21 -10.47
C ALA A 313 8.13 9.18 -8.95
N GLU A 314 8.58 8.12 -8.27
CA GLU A 314 8.61 8.02 -6.80
C GLU A 314 9.56 9.05 -6.18
N TYR A 315 10.83 9.11 -6.62
CA TYR A 315 11.77 10.14 -6.13
C TYR A 315 11.30 11.57 -6.41
N LEU A 316 10.66 11.79 -7.57
CA LEU A 316 10.03 13.07 -7.89
C LEU A 316 8.89 13.41 -6.92
N ALA A 317 8.03 12.43 -6.60
CA ALA A 317 6.95 12.59 -5.63
C ALA A 317 7.49 12.84 -4.22
N ASP A 318 8.58 12.16 -3.83
CA ASP A 318 9.28 12.43 -2.57
C ASP A 318 9.87 13.84 -2.53
N GLY A 319 10.40 14.34 -3.66
CA GLY A 319 10.86 15.73 -3.75
C GLY A 319 9.73 16.75 -3.55
N PHE A 320 8.52 16.45 -4.02
CA PHE A 320 7.34 17.26 -3.74
C PHE A 320 6.90 17.18 -2.28
N ALA A 321 6.98 15.99 -1.67
CA ALA A 321 6.74 15.83 -0.24
C ALA A 321 7.71 16.68 0.59
N VAL A 322 9.01 16.64 0.28
CA VAL A 322 10.03 17.48 0.93
C VAL A 322 9.71 18.97 0.74
N ARG A 323 9.35 19.39 -0.47
CA ARG A 323 9.06 20.80 -0.75
C ARG A 323 7.87 21.33 0.05
N LEU A 324 6.75 20.61 0.07
CA LEU A 324 5.53 21.10 0.71
C LEU A 324 5.51 20.87 2.23
N ALA A 325 6.03 19.74 2.70
CA ALA A 325 5.94 19.31 4.10
C ALA A 325 7.26 19.41 4.88
N GLY A 326 8.35 19.81 4.22
CA GLY A 326 9.69 19.80 4.77
C GLY A 326 10.32 18.40 4.79
N ALA A 327 11.62 18.36 5.06
CA ALA A 327 12.38 17.10 5.10
C ALA A 327 11.89 16.16 6.22
N ASP A 328 11.55 16.70 7.39
CA ASP A 328 11.08 15.91 8.53
C ASP A 328 9.71 15.30 8.27
N GLY A 329 8.77 16.06 7.68
CA GLY A 329 7.44 15.55 7.31
C GLY A 329 7.53 14.44 6.25
N ALA A 330 8.42 14.59 5.26
CA ALA A 330 8.66 13.58 4.25
C ALA A 330 9.34 12.32 4.82
N ALA A 331 10.34 12.48 5.70
CA ALA A 331 11.01 11.36 6.34
C ALA A 331 10.07 10.59 7.28
N GLY A 332 9.25 11.32 8.05
CA GLY A 332 8.22 10.77 8.92
C GLY A 332 7.19 9.93 8.16
N LEU A 333 6.71 10.44 7.01
CA LEU A 333 5.84 9.67 6.11
C LEU A 333 6.48 8.34 5.66
N LEU A 334 7.73 8.38 5.15
CA LEU A 334 8.42 7.16 4.71
C LEU A 334 8.60 6.17 5.86
N GLY A 335 8.89 6.67 7.06
CA GLY A 335 8.93 5.87 8.28
C GLY A 335 7.57 5.24 8.61
N ALA A 336 6.48 5.99 8.52
CA ALA A 336 5.13 5.50 8.78
C ALA A 336 4.67 4.43 7.77
N LEU A 337 5.04 4.57 6.48
CA LEU A 337 4.75 3.57 5.44
C LEU A 337 5.40 2.21 5.72
N MET A 338 6.43 2.16 6.57
CA MET A 338 7.07 0.93 7.04
C MET A 338 6.37 0.27 8.24
N LEU A 339 5.22 0.80 8.68
CA LEU A 339 4.47 0.32 9.86
C LEU A 339 3.14 -0.42 9.57
N PRO A 340 2.91 -1.10 8.42
CA PRO A 340 1.62 -1.78 8.21
C PRO A 340 1.39 -2.91 9.23
N SER A 341 2.45 -3.50 9.79
CA SER A 341 2.34 -4.51 10.85
C SER A 341 1.82 -3.94 12.17
N ALA A 342 2.06 -2.66 12.46
CA ALA A 342 1.53 -1.98 13.64
C ALA A 342 -0.01 -1.92 13.59
N TYR A 343 -0.56 -1.57 12.42
CA TYR A 343 -2.00 -1.57 12.18
C TYR A 343 -2.62 -2.95 12.41
N TRP A 344 -2.06 -3.99 11.79
CA TRP A 344 -2.58 -5.34 11.96
C TRP A 344 -2.44 -5.87 13.39
N HIS A 345 -1.38 -5.47 14.11
CA HIS A 345 -1.21 -5.82 15.50
C HIS A 345 -2.33 -5.26 16.38
N VAL A 346 -2.63 -3.97 16.26
CA VAL A 346 -3.70 -3.31 17.03
C VAL A 346 -5.08 -3.89 16.71
N VAL A 347 -5.38 -4.10 15.41
CA VAL A 347 -6.63 -4.77 14.99
C VAL A 347 -6.72 -6.19 15.58
N HIS A 348 -5.63 -6.94 15.55
CA HIS A 348 -5.59 -8.29 16.10
C HIS A 348 -5.81 -8.30 17.63
N GLN A 349 -5.16 -7.39 18.37
CA GLN A 349 -5.36 -7.27 19.81
C GLN A 349 -6.81 -6.97 20.16
N ARG A 350 -7.46 -6.03 19.45
CA ARG A 350 -8.88 -5.69 19.66
C ARG A 350 -9.83 -6.84 19.33
N THR A 351 -9.61 -7.53 18.22
CA THR A 351 -10.45 -8.68 17.82
C THR A 351 -10.33 -9.83 18.81
N VAL A 352 -9.12 -10.14 19.30
CA VAL A 352 -8.91 -11.13 20.36
C VAL A 352 -9.53 -10.69 21.68
N ALA A 353 -9.32 -9.44 22.12
CA ALA A 353 -9.91 -8.93 23.36
C ALA A 353 -11.45 -8.97 23.35
N ALA A 354 -12.08 -8.68 22.20
CA ALA A 354 -13.53 -8.78 22.03
C ALA A 354 -14.03 -10.24 22.13
N GLN A 355 -13.25 -11.21 21.65
CA GLN A 355 -13.56 -12.64 21.80
C GLN A 355 -13.36 -13.14 23.24
N TRP A 356 -12.45 -12.52 24.00
CA TRP A 356 -12.10 -12.91 25.37
C TRP A 356 -13.00 -12.31 26.46
N VAL A 357 -13.99 -11.48 26.12
CA VAL A 357 -15.06 -11.14 27.08
C VAL A 357 -15.78 -12.45 27.41
N PRO A 358 -15.72 -12.96 28.66
CA PRO A 358 -16.38 -14.20 29.00
C PRO A 358 -17.86 -14.01 28.69
N ARG A 359 -18.38 -14.83 27.76
CA ARG A 359 -19.80 -15.19 27.74
C ARG A 359 -20.17 -15.40 29.19
N ARG A 360 -20.98 -14.48 29.74
CA ARG A 360 -21.44 -14.52 31.13
C ARG A 360 -21.64 -15.98 31.48
N ARG A 361 -20.82 -16.45 32.42
CA ARG A 361 -21.02 -17.72 33.09
C ARG A 361 -22.50 -17.85 33.33
N ASP A 362 -23.01 -18.95 32.81
CA ASP A 362 -24.40 -19.20 32.54
C ASP A 362 -25.30 -18.80 33.71
N ALA A 363 -26.49 -18.35 33.35
CA ALA A 363 -27.67 -18.15 34.20
C ALA A 363 -28.15 -19.46 34.87
N LYS A 364 -27.22 -20.31 35.36
CA LYS A 364 -27.45 -21.54 36.11
C LYS A 364 -26.91 -21.50 37.54
N ALA A 365 -26.20 -20.45 37.95
CA ALA A 365 -25.78 -20.27 39.34
C ALA A 365 -26.83 -19.56 40.22
N GLU A 366 -27.80 -18.85 39.63
CA GLU A 366 -28.82 -18.07 40.36
C GLU A 366 -30.06 -18.90 40.77
N GLN A 367 -30.04 -20.22 40.52
CA GLN A 367 -31.10 -21.14 40.95
C GLN A 367 -30.62 -22.24 41.90
N ALA A 368 -29.34 -22.20 42.30
CA ALA A 368 -28.74 -23.18 43.20
C ALA A 368 -28.51 -22.67 44.63
N ASP A 369 -28.77 -21.39 44.93
CA ASP A 369 -28.38 -20.78 46.22
C ASP A 369 -29.57 -20.33 47.09
N THR A 370 -30.79 -20.77 46.78
CA THR A 370 -31.94 -20.68 47.71
C THR A 370 -32.20 -22.03 48.38
N ALA A 371 -31.17 -22.67 48.93
CA ALA A 371 -31.32 -23.76 49.89
C ALA A 371 -29.98 -24.08 50.56
N GLU A 372 -29.53 -23.23 51.50
CA GLU A 372 -29.25 -23.67 52.88
C GLU A 372 -28.61 -22.55 53.72
N LYS A 373 -29.24 -22.33 54.88
CA LYS A 373 -28.75 -21.74 56.15
C LYS A 373 -27.22 -21.78 56.30
N GLY A 374 -26.53 -20.85 56.95
CA GLY A 374 -26.91 -19.76 57.85
C GLY A 374 -25.64 -19.29 58.59
N GLU A 375 -25.67 -18.04 59.07
CA GLU A 375 -24.83 -17.47 60.15
C GLU A 375 -23.31 -17.75 60.17
N ARG A 376 -22.52 -16.76 59.74
CA ARG A 376 -21.52 -16.09 60.59
C ARG A 376 -20.96 -14.84 59.91
N ALA A 377 -21.08 -13.73 60.61
CA ALA A 377 -20.35 -12.49 60.34
C ALA A 377 -18.84 -12.69 60.55
N GLU A 378 -18.00 -12.04 59.74
CA GLU A 378 -17.03 -11.02 60.18
C GLU A 378 -16.03 -10.68 59.05
N LYS A 379 -15.84 -9.37 58.83
CA LYS A 379 -14.75 -8.67 58.12
C LYS A 379 -14.09 -9.33 56.90
N ALA A 380 -14.34 -8.75 55.73
CA ALA A 380 -13.37 -8.73 54.64
C ALA A 380 -13.43 -7.40 53.89
N ASP A 381 -12.25 -6.93 53.53
CA ASP A 381 -11.92 -5.67 52.87
C ASP A 381 -12.86 -5.29 51.72
N ARG A 382 -13.16 -4.00 51.66
CA ARG A 382 -13.90 -3.36 50.57
C ARG A 382 -12.99 -3.33 49.34
N PRO A 383 -13.23 -4.08 48.25
CA PRO A 383 -12.43 -3.91 47.06
C PRO A 383 -12.67 -2.50 46.51
N ALA A 384 -11.57 -1.87 46.12
CA ALA A 384 -11.53 -0.55 45.51
C ALA A 384 -12.57 -0.43 44.38
N ALA A 385 -13.18 0.74 44.29
CA ALA A 385 -14.10 1.11 43.23
C ALA A 385 -13.51 0.71 41.85
N PRO A 386 -14.33 0.19 40.92
CA PRO A 386 -13.85 -0.08 39.57
C PRO A 386 -13.33 1.24 38.99
N ALA A 387 -12.07 1.22 38.58
CA ALA A 387 -11.42 2.31 37.87
C ALA A 387 -12.40 2.91 36.86
N GLU A 388 -12.51 4.24 36.89
CA GLU A 388 -13.32 5.03 35.96
C GLU A 388 -13.22 4.43 34.57
N ARG A 389 -14.37 4.02 34.03
CA ARG A 389 -14.49 3.59 32.64
C ARG A 389 -14.11 4.79 31.76
N ARG A 390 -12.82 4.90 31.40
CA ARG A 390 -12.38 5.72 30.28
C ARG A 390 -13.31 5.43 29.11
N ALA A 391 -13.83 6.48 28.49
CA ALA A 391 -14.60 6.36 27.26
C ALA A 391 -13.82 5.43 26.31
N PRO A 392 -14.49 4.49 25.61
CA PRO A 392 -13.80 3.53 24.78
C PRO A 392 -12.95 4.29 23.76
N GLU A 393 -11.63 4.23 23.92
CA GLU A 393 -10.70 4.81 22.97
C GLU A 393 -11.03 4.20 21.60
N THR A 394 -11.15 5.05 20.58
CA THR A 394 -11.45 4.57 19.23
C THR A 394 -10.28 3.71 18.75
N LEU A 395 -10.53 2.69 17.92
CA LEU A 395 -9.49 1.83 17.31
C LEU A 395 -8.32 2.66 16.73
N TRP A 396 -8.62 3.85 16.23
CA TRP A 396 -7.66 4.75 15.60
C TRP A 396 -6.82 5.53 16.61
N THR A 397 -7.37 5.87 17.77
CA THR A 397 -6.61 6.45 18.88
C THR A 397 -5.58 5.45 19.40
N GLU A 398 -5.98 4.19 19.60
CA GLU A 398 -5.04 3.13 20.00
C GLU A 398 -3.96 2.88 18.95
N LEU A 399 -4.32 2.90 17.67
CA LEU A 399 -3.35 2.80 16.59
C LEU A 399 -2.34 3.95 16.64
N GLN A 400 -2.81 5.17 16.83
CA GLN A 400 -1.97 6.36 16.94
C GLN A 400 -1.02 6.25 18.14
N ASP A 401 -1.53 5.86 19.30
CA ASP A 401 -0.74 5.69 20.52
C ASP A 401 0.28 4.57 20.39
N TYR A 402 -0.11 3.44 19.78
CA TYR A 402 0.82 2.35 19.49
C TYR A 402 1.93 2.81 18.55
N VAL A 403 1.61 3.47 17.44
CA VAL A 403 2.60 4.00 16.48
C VAL A 403 3.57 4.99 17.13
N ARG A 404 3.06 5.89 17.98
CA ARG A 404 3.88 6.85 18.74
C ARG A 404 4.77 6.17 19.77
N SER A 405 4.33 5.05 20.33
CA SER A 405 5.10 4.27 21.30
C SER A 405 6.22 3.43 20.68
N ILE A 406 6.31 3.33 19.34
CA ILE A 406 7.36 2.57 18.66
C ILE A 406 8.70 3.31 18.83
N PRO A 407 9.72 2.69 19.45
CA PRO A 407 11.03 3.31 19.64
C PRO A 407 11.70 3.67 18.31
N GLU A 408 12.50 4.73 18.31
CA GLU A 408 13.28 5.14 17.13
C GLU A 408 14.28 4.06 16.69
N THR A 409 14.77 3.25 17.63
CA THR A 409 15.61 2.10 17.34
C THR A 409 14.88 1.03 16.51
N GLU A 410 13.57 0.81 16.71
CA GLU A 410 12.78 -0.10 15.87
C GLU A 410 12.49 0.52 14.49
N ARG A 411 12.22 1.82 14.42
CA ARG A 411 12.05 2.55 13.14
C ARG A 411 13.33 2.45 12.30
N THR A 412 14.48 2.68 12.92
CA THR A 412 15.80 2.52 12.29
C THR A 412 16.05 1.08 11.88
N ARG A 413 15.72 0.09 12.72
CA ARG A 413 15.85 -1.34 12.37
C ARG A 413 15.13 -1.67 11.07
N ARG A 414 13.92 -1.16 10.86
CA ARG A 414 13.13 -1.43 9.65
C ARG A 414 13.79 -0.88 8.39
N ILE A 415 14.39 0.30 8.47
CA ILE A 415 15.18 0.87 7.35
C ILE A 415 16.41 -0.01 7.08
N VAL A 416 17.12 -0.44 8.12
CA VAL A 416 18.26 -1.35 7.99
C VAL A 416 17.83 -2.72 7.46
N ALA A 417 16.67 -3.22 7.87
CA ALA A 417 16.10 -4.47 7.38
C ALA A 417 15.71 -4.38 5.90
N ASP A 418 15.16 -3.24 5.44
CA ASP A 418 14.90 -2.97 4.03
C ASP A 418 16.22 -2.97 3.22
N GLU A 419 17.27 -2.33 3.73
CA GLU A 419 18.62 -2.34 3.14
C GLU A 419 19.21 -3.77 3.07
N LEU A 420 19.15 -4.53 4.16
CA LEU A 420 19.76 -5.86 4.30
C LEU A 420 18.97 -6.98 3.61
N SER A 421 17.64 -6.87 3.59
CA SER A 421 16.79 -7.87 2.94
C SER A 421 17.07 -7.97 1.46
N ASP A 422 17.78 -6.97 0.91
CA ASP A 422 18.02 -6.82 -0.51
C ASP A 422 16.70 -7.00 -1.27
N ALA A 423 15.59 -6.65 -0.58
CA ALA A 423 14.25 -6.95 -0.97
C ALA A 423 14.15 -6.34 -2.35
N VAL A 424 13.87 -7.22 -3.31
CA VAL A 424 13.38 -6.80 -4.60
C VAL A 424 12.31 -5.79 -4.27
N ALA A 425 12.58 -4.53 -4.60
CA ALA A 425 11.58 -3.51 -4.83
C ALA A 425 10.26 -4.23 -5.08
N ASP A 426 9.21 -3.94 -4.32
CA ASP A 426 7.91 -4.28 -4.89
C ASP A 426 7.94 -3.78 -6.34
N GLY A 427 7.55 -4.62 -7.31
CA GLY A 427 8.09 -4.53 -8.67
C GLY A 427 7.99 -3.16 -9.34
N SER A 428 7.25 -2.20 -8.77
CA SER A 428 7.09 -0.80 -9.14
C SER A 428 7.84 0.28 -8.32
N HIS A 429 8.18 0.13 -7.03
CA HIS A 429 8.75 1.22 -6.21
C HIS A 429 10.25 1.05 -5.88
N PRO A 430 11.03 2.13 -5.72
CA PRO A 430 12.38 2.04 -5.18
C PRO A 430 12.39 1.46 -3.76
N PRO A 431 13.46 0.76 -3.35
CA PRO A 431 13.67 0.39 -1.95
C PRO A 431 13.51 1.59 -1.01
N THR A 432 12.84 1.39 0.12
CA THR A 432 12.47 2.48 1.02
C THR A 432 13.70 3.15 1.62
N HIS A 433 14.77 2.39 1.91
CA HIS A 433 16.03 2.97 2.42
C HIS A 433 16.67 3.97 1.45
N LEU A 434 16.54 3.78 0.13
CA LEU A 434 17.03 4.73 -0.87
C LEU A 434 16.16 5.98 -0.91
N ARG A 435 14.84 5.84 -0.82
CA ARG A 435 13.91 6.98 -0.72
C ARG A 435 14.19 7.83 0.52
N VAL A 436 14.41 7.17 1.66
CA VAL A 436 14.83 7.83 2.91
C VAL A 436 16.17 8.54 2.73
N GLY A 437 17.14 7.89 2.07
CA GLY A 437 18.43 8.51 1.72
C GLY A 437 18.27 9.76 0.85
N TYR A 438 17.38 9.72 -0.13
CA TYR A 438 17.07 10.86 -1.00
C TYR A 438 16.43 12.02 -0.22
N VAL A 439 15.44 11.76 0.64
CA VAL A 439 14.83 12.79 1.49
C VAL A 439 15.86 13.41 2.44
N ARG A 440 16.74 12.61 3.02
CA ARG A 440 17.83 13.07 3.90
C ARG A 440 18.88 13.92 3.20
N ALA A 441 18.94 13.90 1.86
CA ALA A 441 19.80 14.79 1.08
C ALA A 441 19.31 16.26 1.07
N PHE A 442 18.15 16.54 1.65
CA PHE A 442 17.58 17.89 1.82
C PHE A 442 17.54 18.34 3.29
N PRO A 443 18.67 18.34 4.04
CA PRO A 443 18.64 18.60 5.47
C PRO A 443 18.11 20.01 5.77
N GLY A 444 17.13 20.11 6.69
CA GLY A 444 16.57 21.39 7.14
C GLY A 444 15.72 22.11 6.10
N ALA A 445 15.29 21.45 5.00
CA ALA A 445 14.38 22.04 4.04
C ALA A 445 13.05 22.41 4.72
N PRO A 446 12.64 23.69 4.74
CA PRO A 446 11.44 24.12 5.42
C PRO A 446 10.18 23.70 4.65
N ALA A 447 9.09 23.47 5.38
CA ALA A 447 7.79 23.21 4.79
C ALA A 447 7.20 24.49 4.14
N GLU A 448 6.84 24.42 2.85
CA GLU A 448 6.09 25.50 2.18
C GLU A 448 4.63 25.60 2.68
N LEU A 449 4.08 24.50 3.19
CA LEU A 449 2.71 24.42 3.69
C LEU A 449 2.67 23.94 5.14
N THR A 450 2.20 24.81 6.03
CA THR A 450 2.10 24.56 7.48
C THR A 450 0.68 24.85 7.97
N PRO A 451 -0.28 23.92 7.79
CA PRO A 451 -1.65 24.15 8.27
C PRO A 451 -1.68 24.31 9.79
N SER A 452 -2.56 25.20 10.27
CA SER A 452 -2.69 25.54 11.69
C SER A 452 -3.23 24.37 12.51
N ALA A 453 -3.03 24.40 13.84
CA ALA A 453 -3.60 23.41 14.74
C ALA A 453 -5.14 23.35 14.62
N GLU A 454 -5.80 24.51 14.49
CA GLU A 454 -7.25 24.61 14.30
C GLU A 454 -7.71 23.90 13.01
N THR A 455 -6.94 24.04 11.92
CA THR A 455 -7.21 23.33 10.66
C THR A 455 -7.13 21.81 10.85
N TRP A 456 -6.13 21.32 11.62
CA TRP A 456 -6.01 19.89 11.89
C TRP A 456 -7.12 19.34 12.77
N ASP A 457 -7.54 20.10 13.78
CA ASP A 457 -8.66 19.74 14.65
C ASP A 457 -9.97 19.70 13.87
N ALA A 458 -10.18 20.65 12.95
CA ALA A 458 -11.33 20.65 12.04
C ALA A 458 -11.33 19.40 11.14
N ILE A 459 -10.21 19.09 10.47
CA ILE A 459 -10.09 17.88 9.64
C ILE A 459 -10.34 16.60 10.45
N ALA A 460 -9.84 16.53 11.69
CA ALA A 460 -10.09 15.40 12.58
C ALA A 460 -11.59 15.28 12.94
N GLY A 461 -12.29 16.41 13.13
CA GLY A 461 -13.74 16.46 13.29
C GLY A 461 -14.50 15.96 12.06
N GLU A 462 -14.12 16.42 10.87
CA GLU A 462 -14.72 16.05 9.58
C GLU A 462 -14.62 14.54 9.29
N LEU A 463 -13.47 13.94 9.62
CA LEU A 463 -13.18 12.53 9.32
C LEU A 463 -13.76 11.55 10.33
N ARG A 464 -14.02 11.97 11.57
CA ARG A 464 -14.49 11.12 12.68
C ARG A 464 -15.68 10.21 12.34
N PRO A 465 -16.82 10.69 11.80
CA PRO A 465 -17.97 9.82 11.51
C PRO A 465 -17.70 8.79 10.40
N TYR A 466 -16.68 9.01 9.57
CA TYR A 466 -16.24 8.04 8.57
C TYR A 466 -15.28 7.03 9.18
N ALA A 467 -14.36 7.50 10.02
CA ALA A 467 -13.41 6.68 10.74
C ALA A 467 -14.13 5.69 11.67
N ASP A 468 -15.14 6.12 12.43
CA ASP A 468 -15.90 5.25 13.35
C ASP A 468 -16.61 4.11 12.61
N ARG A 469 -17.24 4.41 11.47
CA ARG A 469 -17.88 3.39 10.63
C ARG A 469 -16.89 2.41 10.02
N LEU A 470 -15.71 2.90 9.63
CA LEU A 470 -14.65 2.04 9.11
C LEU A 470 -14.05 1.16 10.22
N ALA A 471 -13.94 1.66 11.45
CA ALA A 471 -13.47 0.87 12.58
C ALA A 471 -14.41 -0.31 12.87
N ALA A 472 -15.72 -0.05 12.94
CA ALA A 472 -16.72 -1.11 13.12
C ALA A 472 -16.61 -2.18 12.03
N HIS A 473 -16.51 -1.76 10.77
CA HIS A 473 -16.37 -2.68 9.63
C HIS A 473 -15.07 -3.48 9.63
N VAL A 474 -13.98 -2.95 10.21
CA VAL A 474 -12.72 -3.67 10.36
C VAL A 474 -12.80 -4.72 11.46
N LEU A 475 -13.48 -4.41 12.57
CA LEU A 475 -13.59 -5.29 13.74
C LEU A 475 -14.64 -6.40 13.57
N ASP A 476 -15.65 -6.19 12.72
CA ASP A 476 -16.70 -7.17 12.42
C ASP A 476 -16.27 -8.24 11.39
N ARG A 477 -15.08 -8.10 10.78
CA ARG A 477 -14.53 -9.06 9.80
C ARG A 477 -13.71 -10.13 10.47
#